data_AF-A0A3P7ELY7-F1
#
_entry.id   AF-A0A3P7ELY7-F1
#
_cell.length_a   1.000
_cell.length_b   1.000
_cell.length_c   1.000
_cell.angle_alpha   90.00
_cell.angle_beta   90.00
_cell.angle_gamma   90.00
#
_symmetry.space_group_name_H-M   'P 1'
#
loop_
_entity.id
_entity.type
_entity.pdbx_description
1 polymer ?
#
loop_
_entity_poly.entity_id
_entity_poly.type
_entity_poly.pdbx_seq_one_letter_code
_entity_poly.pdbx_strand_id
1 'polypeptide(L)' 'MQPRLLITLVEDEVNPENLKQVNVSVRVGQAVDVVAQAGKPKTITGFQTHTTPVLMAYGERAELANEEC' A
#
# COMPACT_ATOMS: atom_id res chain seq x y z
N MET A 1 -18.69 -5.09 7.48
CA MET A 1 -17.31 -4.90 6.97
C MET A 1 -17.35 -3.83 5.89
N GLN A 2 -16.57 -2.75 6.01
CA GLN A 2 -16.52 -1.68 5.02
C GLN A 2 -15.16 -1.64 4.34
N PRO A 3 -15.11 -1.43 3.01
CA PRO A 3 -13.85 -1.24 2.30
C PRO A 3 -13.20 0.08 2.74
N ARG A 4 -11.87 0.15 2.66
CA ARG A 4 -11.07 1.32 3.05
C ARG A 4 -10.43 1.94 1.82
N LEU A 5 -10.52 3.26 1.69
CA LEU A 5 -9.82 4.01 0.66
C LEU A 5 -8.39 4.30 1.13
N LEU A 6 -7.40 3.96 0.31
CA LEU A 6 -6.01 4.30 0.52
C LEU A 6 -5.57 5.29 -0.55
N ILE A 7 -5.11 6.47 -0.11
CA ILE A 7 -4.61 7.55 -0.95
C ILE A 7 -3.19 7.90 -0.53
N THR A 8 -2.36 8.35 -1.47
CA THR A 8 -1.02 8.85 -1.15
C THR A 8 -0.97 10.35 -1.40
N LEU A 9 -0.49 11.07 -0.38
CA LEU A 9 -0.32 12.51 -0.39
C LEU A 9 1.16 12.83 -0.18
N VAL A 10 1.66 13.81 -0.92
CA VAL A 10 3.03 14.35 -0.81
C VAL A 10 2.92 15.87 -0.69
N GLU A 11 3.84 16.50 0.04
CA GLU A 11 3.91 17.96 0.13
C GLU A 11 4.14 18.59 -1.25
N ASP A 12 3.46 19.69 -1.52
CA ASP A 12 3.64 20.45 -2.76
C ASP A 12 4.95 21.24 -2.70
N GLU A 13 5.84 21.04 -3.68
CA GLU A 13 7.13 21.73 -3.78
C GLU A 13 6.99 23.25 -3.89
N VAL A 14 5.86 23.74 -4.44
CA VAL A 14 5.62 25.18 -4.62
C VAL A 14 4.98 25.79 -3.39
N ASN A 15 4.11 25.05 -2.70
CA ASN A 15 3.35 25.51 -1.54
C ASN A 15 3.43 24.47 -0.42
N PRO A 16 4.41 24.56 0.49
CA PRO A 16 4.63 23.53 1.53
C PRO A 16 3.45 23.31 2.48
N GLU A 17 2.50 24.24 2.54
CA GLU A 17 1.28 24.10 3.35
C GLU A 17 0.21 23.21 2.70
N ASN A 18 0.38 22.83 1.42
CA ASN A 18 -0.56 22.01 0.68
C ASN A 18 -0.05 20.58 0.47
N LEU A 19 -0.99 19.65 0.43
CA LEU A 19 -0.74 18.25 0.09
C LEU A 19 -1.29 17.97 -1.32
N LYS A 20 -0.44 17.42 -2.18
CA LYS A 20 -0.79 16.96 -3.52
C LYS A 20 -0.95 15.44 -3.51
N GLN A 21 -2.02 14.97 -4.14
CA GLN A 21 -2.20 13.55 -4.38
C GLN A 21 -1.21 13.06 -5.43
N VAL A 22 -0.53 11.95 -5.12
CA VAL A 22 0.39 11.27 -6.03
C VAL A 22 -0.02 9.81 -6.21
N ASN A 23 0.24 9.30 -7.40
CA ASN A 23 -0.04 7.92 -7.75
C ASN A 23 1.21 7.09 -7.43
N VAL A 24 1.12 6.22 -6.42
CA VAL A 24 2.24 5.36 -5.99
C VAL A 24 1.83 3.90 -6.11
N SER A 25 2.76 3.06 -6.55
CA SER A 25 2.53 1.62 -6.62
C SER A 25 2.47 1.01 -5.22
N VAL A 26 1.40 0.28 -4.95
CA VAL A 26 1.14 -0.42 -3.70
C VAL A 26 0.75 -1.86 -3.99
N ARG A 27 1.18 -2.79 -3.14
CA ARG A 27 0.79 -4.19 -3.19
C ARG A 27 -0.34 -4.40 -2.19
N VAL A 28 -1.53 -4.76 -2.68
CA VAL A 28 -2.71 -5.02 -1.85
C VAL A 28 -2.95 -6.51 -1.80
N GLY A 29 -3.11 -7.07 -0.59
CA GLY A 29 -3.35 -8.50 -0.41
C GLY A 29 -3.83 -8.83 1.00
N GLN A 30 -3.96 -10.11 1.29
CA GLN A 30 -4.50 -10.58 2.56
C GLN A 30 -3.50 -10.35 3.70
N ALA A 31 -3.98 -9.77 4.80
CA ALA A 31 -3.18 -9.55 6.00
C ALA A 31 -2.82 -10.87 6.68
N VAL A 32 -1.52 -11.09 6.91
CA VAL A 32 -0.97 -12.26 7.59
C VAL A 32 0.17 -11.80 8.50
N ASP A 33 0.37 -12.45 9.65
CA ASP A 33 1.38 -11.99 10.61
C ASP A 33 2.79 -12.07 10.02
N VAL A 34 3.14 -13.25 9.48
CA VAL A 34 4.41 -13.47 8.78
C VAL A 34 4.19 -14.52 7.68
N VAL A 35 4.61 -14.18 6.48
CA VAL A 35 4.81 -15.11 5.35
C VAL A 35 6.22 -14.92 4.78
N ALA A 36 6.65 -15.85 3.93
CA ALA A 36 8.01 -15.99 3.37
C ALA A 36 9.05 -16.64 4.30
N GLN A 37 10.23 -16.91 3.73
CA GLN A 37 11.33 -17.62 4.40
C GLN A 37 11.91 -16.79 5.56
N ALA A 38 12.45 -17.49 6.55
CA ALA A 38 13.17 -16.87 7.66
C ALA A 38 14.28 -15.95 7.11
N GLY A 39 14.21 -14.66 7.46
CA GLY A 39 15.16 -13.64 7.01
C GLY A 39 14.56 -12.54 6.12
N LYS A 40 13.43 -12.79 5.44
CA LYS A 40 12.66 -11.75 4.72
C LYS A 40 11.16 -11.88 5.03
N PRO A 41 10.74 -11.66 6.29
CA PRO A 41 9.33 -11.77 6.65
C PRO A 41 8.51 -10.73 5.89
N LYS A 42 7.44 -11.16 5.24
CA LYS A 42 6.41 -10.32 4.63
C LYS A 42 5.13 -10.40 5.44
N THR A 43 4.36 -9.33 5.48
CA THR A 43 3.08 -9.26 6.21
C THR A 43 1.85 -9.37 5.30
N ILE A 44 2.08 -9.56 3.99
CA ILE A 44 1.05 -9.62 2.97
C ILE A 44 1.29 -10.85 2.07
N THR A 45 0.23 -11.63 1.84
CA THR A 45 0.22 -12.77 0.92
C THR A 45 -0.78 -12.57 -0.22
N GLY A 46 -0.55 -13.22 -1.35
CA GLY A 46 -1.46 -13.18 -2.50
C GLY A 46 -1.72 -11.78 -3.03
N PHE A 47 -0.71 -10.92 -3.03
CA PHE A 47 -0.89 -9.51 -3.37
C PHE A 47 -1.04 -9.28 -4.88
N GLN A 48 -1.78 -8.23 -5.22
CA GLN A 48 -1.79 -7.63 -6.54
C GLN A 48 -1.23 -6.20 -6.45
N THR A 49 -0.43 -5.81 -7.43
CA THR A 49 0.09 -4.45 -7.51
C THR A 49 -0.98 -3.53 -8.12
N HIS A 50 -1.30 -2.47 -7.39
CA HIS A 50 -2.19 -1.39 -7.80
C HIS A 50 -1.47 -0.06 -7.69
N THR A 51 -2.10 1.00 -8.20
CA THR A 51 -1.60 2.36 -8.05
C THR A 51 -2.63 3.16 -7.25
N THR A 52 -2.17 3.94 -6.28
CA THR A 52 -3.06 4.77 -5.46
C THR A 52 -3.71 5.87 -6.30
N PRO A 53 -4.98 6.23 -6.05
CA PRO A 53 -5.83 5.78 -4.94
C PRO A 53 -6.48 4.41 -5.21
N VAL A 54 -6.55 3.55 -4.19
CA VAL A 54 -7.10 2.19 -4.28
C VAL A 54 -8.14 1.92 -3.19
N LEU A 55 -9.18 1.18 -3.53
CA LEU A 55 -10.19 0.68 -2.61
C LEU A 55 -9.77 -0.71 -2.13
N MET A 56 -9.42 -0.84 -0.85
CA MET A 56 -9.09 -2.11 -0.23
C MET A 56 -10.34 -2.76 0.34
N ALA A 57 -10.50 -4.06 0.10
CA ALA A 57 -11.52 -4.88 0.73
C ALA A 57 -11.22 -5.06 2.24
N TYR A 58 -12.19 -5.63 2.95
CA TYR A 58 -12.01 -5.90 4.36
C TYR A 58 -10.96 -6.98 4.59
N GLY A 59 -10.06 -6.74 5.55
CA GLY A 59 -8.99 -7.68 5.90
C GLY A 59 -7.78 -7.63 4.97
N GLU A 60 -7.84 -6.80 3.92
CA GLU A 60 -6.68 -6.53 3.07
C GLU A 60 -5.75 -5.50 3.74
N ARG A 61 -4.46 -5.65 3.47
CA ARG A 61 -3.40 -4.67 3.77
C ARG A 61 -2.75 -4.25 2.46
N ALA A 62 -2.29 -3.01 2.45
CA ALA A 62 -1.42 -2.50 1.40
C ALA A 62 -0.01 -2.26 1.95
N GLU A 63 1.01 -2.57 1.16
CA GLU A 63 2.38 -2.09 1.36
C GLU A 63 2.85 -1.32 0.13
N LEU A 64 3.85 -0.46 0.29
CA LEU A 64 4.51 0.18 -0.84
C LEU A 64 5.22 -0.88 -1.68
N ALA A 65 5.01 -0.84 -3.00
CA ALA A 65 5.65 -1.77 -3.90
C ALA A 65 7.14 -1.40 -4.06
N ASN A 66 8.02 -2.25 -3.53
CA ASN A 66 9.46 -2.22 -3.83
C ASN A 66 9.85 -3.37 -4.77
N GLU A 67 10.97 -3.22 -5.48
CA GLU A 67 11.50 -4.23 -6.41
C GLU A 67 11.95 -5.52 -5.69
N GLU A 68 12.29 -5.45 -4.40
CA GLU A 68 12.89 -6.58 -3.66
C GLU A 68 11.92 -7.64 -3.13
N CYS A 69 10.62 -7.52 -3.43
CA CYS A 69 9.60 -8.41 -2.94
C CYS A 69 9.13 -9.40 -4.00
#